data_AF-A0A7J4KEV3-F1
#
_entry.id   AF-A0A7J4KEV3-F1
#
_cell.length_a   1.000
_cell.length_b   1.000
_cell.length_c   1.000
_cell.angle_alpha   90.00
_cell.angle_beta   90.00
_cell.angle_gamma   90.00
#
_symmetry.space_group_name_H-M   'P 1'
#
loop_
_entity.id
_entity.type
_entity.pdbx_description
1 polymer ?
#
loop_
_entity_poly.entity_id
_entity_poly.type
_entity_poly.pdbx_seq_one_letter_code
_entity_poly.pdbx_strand_id
1 'polypeptide(L)' 'MKKENCPFCGHRWIRKSSESMIECPNCRTEYFIQPRQEEIEEEELGEEEETLAEEFEERNK' A
#
# COMPACT_ATOMS: atom_id res chain seq x y z
N MET A 1 12.26 2.12 -2.54
CA MET A 1 13.11 1.13 -1.84
C MET A 1 12.72 1.13 -0.37
N LYS A 2 12.28 -0.01 0.19
CA LYS A 2 11.89 -0.11 1.60
C LYS A 2 13.11 -0.54 2.43
N LYS A 3 13.29 0.10 3.60
CA LYS A 3 14.35 -0.20 4.57
C LYS A 3 13.78 -1.17 5.61
N GLU A 4 14.36 -2.35 5.69
CA GLU A 4 13.82 -3.45 6.48
C GLU A 4 14.74 -3.73 7.66
N ASN A 5 14.13 -4.16 8.76
CA ASN A 5 14.83 -4.52 9.98
C ASN A 5 14.42 -5.94 10.40
N CYS A 6 15.41 -6.76 10.74
CA CYS A 6 15.13 -8.09 11.29
C CYS A 6 14.66 -7.94 12.74
N PRO A 7 13.47 -8.48 13.09
CA PRO A 7 12.96 -8.40 14.46
C PRO A 7 13.74 -9.30 15.43
N PHE A 8 14.56 -10.25 14.93
CA PHE A 8 15.31 -11.20 15.75
C PHE A 8 16.72 -10.71 16.08
N CYS A 9 17.48 -10.26 15.07
CA CYS A 9 18.87 -9.83 15.24
C CYS A 9 19.08 -8.31 15.13
N GLY A 10 18.05 -7.56 14.75
CA GLY A 10 18.14 -6.10 14.59
C GLY A 10 18.93 -5.64 13.37
N HIS A 11 19.40 -6.55 12.50
CA HIS A 11 20.09 -6.17 11.27
C HIS A 11 19.18 -5.33 10.35
N ARG A 12 19.77 -4.36 9.64
CA ARG A 12 19.04 -3.45 8.74
C ARG A 12 19.56 -3.59 7.32
N TRP A 13 18.68 -3.81 6.36
CA TRP A 13 19.04 -3.92 4.94
C TRP A 13 17.96 -3.30 4.06
N ILE A 14 18.32 -3.05 2.80
CA ILE A 14 17.39 -2.51 1.80
C ILE A 14 16.91 -3.66 0.94
N ARG A 15 15.60 -3.84 0.88
CA ARG A 15 15.00 -4.89 0.07
C ARG A 15 14.65 -4.39 -1.33
N LYS A 16 14.92 -5.24 -2.34
CA LYS A 16 14.56 -4.97 -3.75
C LYS A 16 13.15 -5.48 -4.09
N SER A 17 12.73 -6.60 -3.51
CA SER A 17 11.44 -7.25 -3.78
C SER A 17 10.34 -6.79 -2.80
N SER A 18 9.08 -6.94 -3.23
CA SER A 18 7.87 -6.65 -2.44
C SER A 18 7.18 -7.90 -1.88
N GLU A 19 7.80 -9.09 -1.94
CA GLU A 19 7.15 -10.34 -1.49
C GLU A 19 6.87 -10.32 0.03
N SER A 20 5.86 -11.04 0.49
CA SER A 20 5.51 -11.05 1.92
C SER A 20 6.50 -11.83 2.79
N MET A 21 7.22 -12.80 2.23
CA MET A 21 8.19 -13.63 2.94
C MET A 21 9.62 -13.09 2.76
N ILE A 22 10.38 -12.98 3.86
CA ILE A 22 11.74 -12.44 3.86
C ILE A 22 12.67 -13.31 4.70
N GLU A 23 13.87 -13.57 4.17
CA GLU A 23 14.99 -14.14 4.91
C GLU A 23 15.97 -13.02 5.33
N CYS A 24 16.40 -13.02 6.60
CA CYS A 24 17.42 -12.07 7.06
C CYS A 24 18.83 -12.47 6.57
N PRO A 25 19.58 -11.58 5.91
CA PRO A 25 20.92 -11.91 5.39
C PRO A 25 21.98 -12.12 6.49
N ASN A 26 21.70 -11.69 7.74
CA ASN A 26 22.62 -11.83 8.86
C ASN A 26 22.37 -13.11 9.67
N CYS A 27 21.15 -13.28 10.20
CA CYS A 27 20.81 -14.41 11.06
C CYS A 27 20.10 -15.56 10.33
N ARG A 28 19.78 -15.39 9.04
CA ARG A 28 19.06 -16.37 8.19
C ARG A 28 17.69 -16.77 8.72
N THR A 29 17.09 -15.95 9.59
CA THR A 29 15.72 -16.18 10.05
C THR A 29 14.75 -15.76 8.96
N GLU A 30 13.82 -16.65 8.65
CA GLU A 30 12.71 -16.42 7.73
C GLU A 30 11.49 -15.92 8.51
N TYR A 31 10.85 -14.87 8.02
CA TYR A 31 9.63 -14.32 8.62
C TYR A 31 8.76 -13.60 7.59
N PHE A 32 7.48 -13.47 7.91
CA PHE A 32 6.52 -12.76 7.07
C PHE A 32 6.41 -11.30 7.50
N ILE A 33 6.50 -10.40 6.53
CA ILE A 33 6.10 -9.00 6.70
C ILE A 33 4.70 -8.82 6.15
N GLN A 34 3.82 -8.19 6.92
CA GLN A 34 2.56 -7.71 6.39
C GLN A 34 2.86 -6.39 5.67
N PRO A 35 2.57 -6.27 4.36
CA PRO A 35 2.62 -4.96 3.72
C PRO A 35 1.64 -4.08 4.46
N ARG A 36 2.13 -2.97 5.03
CA ARG A 36 1.27 -1.92 5.56
C ARG A 36 0.39 -1.49 4.39
N GLN A 37 -0.91 -1.77 4.44
CA GLN A 37 -1.85 -1.23 3.49
C GLN A 37 -1.72 0.29 3.62
N GLU A 38 -1.19 0.93 2.58
CA GLU A 38 -1.32 2.37 2.44
C GLU A 38 -2.83 2.59 2.36
N GLU A 39 -3.38 3.25 3.37
CA GLU A 39 -4.77 3.69 3.39
C GLU A 39 -4.97 4.45 2.08
N ILE A 40 -5.78 3.88 1.19
CA ILE A 40 -6.20 4.57 -0.02
C ILE A 40 -7.00 5.76 0.50
N GLU A 41 -6.50 6.98 0.31
CA GLU A 41 -7.24 8.20 0.64
C GLU A 41 -8.49 8.22 -0.25
N GLU A 42 -9.63 7.77 0.30
CA GLU A 42 -10.95 7.73 -0.34
C GLU A 42 -11.57 9.13 -0.53
N GLU A 43 -10.75 10.17 -0.71
CA GLU A 43 -11.21 11.57 -0.60
C GLU A 43 -11.68 12.18 -1.93
N GLU A 44 -11.45 11.55 -3.08
CA GLU A 44 -11.77 12.13 -4.41
C GLU A 44 -12.87 11.37 -5.19
N LEU A 45 -13.90 10.85 -4.52
CA LEU A 45 -15.02 10.19 -5.20
C LEU A 45 -16.38 10.90 -5.02
N GLY A 46 -16.43 11.94 -4.20
CA GLY A 46 -17.69 12.63 -3.87
C GLY A 46 -18.07 13.75 -4.85
N GLU A 47 -17.10 14.45 -5.43
CA GLU A 47 -17.37 15.65 -6.25
C GLU A 47 -17.76 15.30 -7.70
N GLU A 48 -17.28 14.18 -8.22
CA GLU A 48 -17.52 13.75 -9.61
C GLU A 48 -18.95 13.24 -9.82
N GLU A 49 -19.56 12.62 -8.81
CA GLU A 49 -20.90 12.02 -8.90
C GLU A 49 -22.01 13.09 -9.00
N GLU A 50 -21.88 14.20 -8.27
CA GLU A 50 -22.87 15.28 -8.26
C GLU A 50 -23.00 15.95 -9.65
N THR A 51 -21.87 16.24 -10.28
CA THR A 51 -21.84 16.86 -11.63
C THR A 51 -22.44 15.96 -12.72
N LEU A 52 -22.26 14.64 -12.62
CA LEU A 52 -22.76 13.69 -13.61
C LEU A 52 -24.28 13.52 -13.53
N ALA A 53 -24.85 13.58 -12.31
CA ALA A 53 -26.28 13.52 -12.09
C ALA A 53 -27.00 14.76 -12.66
N GLU A 54 -26.42 15.94 -12.45
CA GLU A 54 -26.95 17.20 -13.00
C GLU A 54 -26.92 17.22 -14.55
N GLU A 55 -25.81 16.80 -15.16
CA GLU A 55 -25.71 16.73 -16.64
C GLU A 55 -26.70 15.72 -17.26
N PHE A 56 -27.01 14.62 -16.57
CA PHE A 56 -27.94 13.62 -17.06
C PHE A 56 -29.40 14.10 -17.01
N GLU A 57 -29.78 14.88 -15.99
CA GLU A 57 -31.11 15.47 -15.88
C GLU A 57 -31.33 16.59 -16.92
N GLU A 58 -30.32 17.44 -17.16
CA GLU A 58 -30.42 18.50 -18.17
C GLU A 58 -30.56 17.92 -19.59
N ARG A 59 -29.90 16.80 -19.88
CA ARG A 59 -29.97 16.17 -21.21
C ARG A 59 -31.28 15.43 -21.49
N ASN A 60 -32.01 15.02 -20.45
CA ASN A 60 -33.28 14.27 -20.58
C ASN A 60 -34.53 15.14 -20.36
N LYS A 61 -34.36 16.46 -20.26
CA LYS A 61 -35.44 17.45 -20.17
C LYS A 61 -35.77 18.03 -21.54
#